data_AF-A0A849FLF5-F1
#
_entry.id   AF-A0A849FLF5-F1
#
_cell.length_a   1.000
_cell.length_b   1.000
_cell.length_c   1.000
_cell.angle_alpha   90.00
_cell.angle_beta   90.00
_cell.angle_gamma   90.00
#
_symmetry.space_group_name_H-M   'P 1'
#
loop_
_entity.id
_entity.type
_entity.pdbx_description
1 polymer ?
#
loop_
_entity_poly.entity_id
_entity_poly.type
_entity_poly.pdbx_seq_one_letter_code
_entity_poly.pdbx_strand_id
1 'polypeptide(L)'
;MEPRPAHPVSLADIERAAILLEGVVSRTPVLENADVNAMLGGRLLLKAENLQRTGAFKIRGAYHRILHLTPEERARGAVTYSSGNHALGVARA
;
A
#
# COMPACT_ATOMS: atom_id res chain seq x y z
N MET A 1 -5.85 21.02 -27.17
CA MET A 1 -4.95 20.26 -26.28
C MET A 1 -5.72 20.05 -24.99
N GLU A 2 -6.08 18.82 -24.64
CA GLU A 2 -6.81 18.60 -23.38
C GLU A 2 -5.97 19.05 -22.18
N PRO A 3 -6.60 19.66 -21.15
CA PRO A 3 -5.90 20.07 -19.95
C PRO A 3 -5.28 18.84 -19.28
N ARG A 4 -3.98 18.90 -18.99
CA ARG A 4 -3.32 17.85 -18.20
C ARG A 4 -4.01 17.77 -16.83
N PRO A 5 -4.36 16.56 -16.34
CA PRO A 5 -4.91 16.42 -15.00
C PRO A 5 -3.92 16.98 -13.98
N ALA A 6 -4.45 17.61 -12.92
CA ALA A 6 -3.65 18.27 -11.88
C ALA A 6 -2.62 17.33 -11.24
N HIS A 7 -2.93 16.02 -11.20
CA HIS A 7 -2.05 14.97 -10.71
C HIS A 7 -2.16 13.71 -11.59
N PRO A 8 -1.07 12.93 -11.74
CA PRO A 8 -1.06 11.68 -12.50
C PRO A 8 -1.84 10.53 -11.82
N VAL A 9 -2.28 10.73 -10.58
CA VAL A 9 -3.10 9.80 -9.80
C VAL A 9 -4.27 10.57 -9.20
N SER A 10 -5.47 10.05 -9.38
CA SER A 10 -6.73 10.62 -8.89
C SER A 10 -7.24 9.88 -7.65
N LEU A 11 -8.23 10.46 -6.96
CA LEU A 11 -8.95 9.76 -5.89
C LEU A 11 -9.57 8.44 -6.39
N ALA A 12 -10.14 8.45 -7.61
CA ALA A 12 -10.76 7.28 -8.21
C ALA A 12 -9.76 6.12 -8.41
N ASP A 13 -8.48 6.41 -8.66
CA ASP A 13 -7.43 5.38 -8.71
C ASP A 13 -7.22 4.71 -7.34
N ILE A 14 -7.26 5.50 -6.27
CA ILE A 14 -7.10 5.02 -4.90
C ILE A 14 -8.31 4.17 -4.47
N GLU A 15 -9.52 4.61 -4.80
CA GLU A 15 -10.76 3.89 -4.52
C GLU A 15 -10.80 2.55 -5.26
N ARG A 16 -10.43 2.52 -6.55
CA ARG A 16 -10.26 1.27 -7.30
C ARG A 16 -9.22 0.36 -6.67
N ALA A 17 -8.06 0.89 -6.29
CA ALA A 17 -7.03 0.11 -5.64
C ALA A 17 -7.52 -0.48 -4.29
N ALA A 18 -8.34 0.24 -3.53
CA ALA A 18 -8.90 -0.25 -2.28
C ALA A 18 -9.79 -1.48 -2.49
N ILE A 19 -10.63 -1.48 -3.54
CA ILE A 19 -11.48 -2.62 -3.91
C ILE A 19 -10.61 -3.83 -4.32
N LEU A 20 -9.63 -3.62 -5.20
CA LEU A 20 -8.76 -4.69 -5.71
C LEU A 20 -7.89 -5.35 -4.63
N LEU A 21 -7.63 -4.65 -3.53
CA LEU A 21 -6.79 -5.14 -2.43
C LEU A 21 -7.59 -5.84 -1.32
N GLU A 22 -8.92 -5.90 -1.41
CA GLU A 22 -9.76 -6.59 -0.45
C GLU A 22 -9.42 -8.10 -0.39
N GLY A 23 -9.32 -8.66 0.81
CA GLY A 23 -8.87 -10.05 1.04
C GLY A 23 -7.36 -10.29 0.82
N VAL A 24 -6.68 -9.42 0.09
CA VAL A 24 -5.24 -9.50 -0.19
C VAL A 24 -4.41 -8.83 0.89
N VAL A 25 -4.85 -7.69 1.41
CA VAL A 25 -4.15 -6.94 2.46
C VAL A 25 -5.00 -6.86 3.73
N SER A 26 -4.34 -6.70 4.87
CA SER A 26 -5.02 -6.47 6.15
C SER A 26 -5.50 -5.03 6.25
N ARG A 27 -6.71 -4.84 6.78
CA ARG A 27 -7.16 -3.53 7.28
C ARG A 27 -6.50 -3.30 8.64
N THR A 28 -5.29 -2.74 8.62
CA THR A 28 -4.45 -2.52 9.80
C THR A 28 -5.14 -1.62 10.83
N PRO A 29 -4.92 -1.84 12.13
CA PRO A 29 -5.56 -1.04 13.17
C PRO A 29 -5.03 0.40 13.17
N VAL A 30 -5.85 1.30 13.74
CA VAL A 30 -5.39 2.60 14.20
C VAL A 30 -5.19 2.48 15.70
N LEU A 31 -3.94 2.59 16.15
CA LEU A 31 -3.57 2.52 17.55
C LEU A 31 -3.56 3.92 18.15
N GLU A 32 -3.85 4.00 19.44
CA GLU A 32 -3.88 5.24 20.21
C GLU A 32 -3.37 4.92 21.62
N ASN A 33 -2.68 5.85 22.26
CA ASN A 33 -2.15 5.69 23.61
C ASN A 33 -2.52 6.92 24.45
N ALA A 34 -3.19 6.69 25.58
CA ALA A 34 -3.72 7.76 26.43
C ALA A 34 -2.63 8.60 27.09
N ASP A 35 -1.52 7.98 27.53
CA ASP A 35 -0.42 8.70 28.18
C ASP A 35 0.28 9.64 27.20
N VAL A 36 0.55 9.15 25.98
CA VAL A 36 1.11 9.97 24.89
C VAL A 36 0.15 11.10 24.51
N ASN A 37 -1.16 10.84 24.45
CA ASN A 37 -2.13 11.89 24.19
C ASN A 37 -2.12 12.98 25.27
N ALA A 38 -2.04 12.58 26.55
CA ALA A 38 -1.95 13.51 27.67
C ALA A 38 -0.68 14.36 27.61
N MET A 39 0.46 13.75 27.27
CA MET A 39 1.73 14.46 27.08
C MET A 39 1.68 15.48 25.93
N LEU A 40 0.97 15.15 24.84
CA LEU A 40 0.86 16.01 23.66
C LEU A 40 -0.25 17.07 23.77
N GLY A 41 -1.17 16.94 24.73
CA GLY A 41 -2.38 17.78 24.82
C GLY A 41 -3.35 17.55 23.66
N GLY A 42 -3.32 16.38 23.02
CA GLY A 42 -4.10 16.07 21.82
C GLY A 42 -4.04 14.59 21.45
N ARG A 43 -4.80 14.17 20.41
CA ARG A 43 -4.87 12.77 19.98
C ARG A 43 -3.78 12.43 18.96
N LEU A 44 -2.91 11.47 19.29
CA LEU A 44 -1.99 10.84 18.35
C LEU A 44 -2.54 9.49 17.89
N LEU A 45 -2.79 9.37 16.59
CA LEU A 45 -3.30 8.15 15.97
C LEU A 45 -2.21 7.50 15.11
N LEU A 46 -1.93 6.23 15.35
CA LEU A 46 -0.90 5.46 14.65
C LEU A 46 -1.53 4.44 13.73
N LYS A 47 -1.39 4.64 12.42
CA LYS A 47 -1.79 3.64 11.42
C LYS A 47 -0.73 2.54 11.33
N ALA A 48 -1.00 1.39 11.93
CA ALA A 48 -0.01 0.35 12.18
C ALA A 48 0.31 -0.53 10.95
N GLU A 49 0.92 0.05 9.91
CA GLU A 49 1.32 -0.70 8.71
C GLU A 49 2.47 -1.69 8.94
N ASN A 50 3.15 -1.63 10.08
CA ASN A 50 4.05 -2.69 10.54
C ASN A 50 3.32 -4.02 10.81
N LEU A 51 2.00 -3.99 11.03
CA LEU A 51 1.15 -5.17 11.18
C LEU A 51 0.52 -5.64 9.86
N GLN A 52 0.90 -5.03 8.73
CA GLN A 52 0.48 -5.48 7.43
C GLN A 52 1.14 -6.83 7.09
N ARG A 53 0.56 -7.59 6.14
CA ARG A 53 1.25 -8.70 5.49
C ARG A 53 2.62 -8.22 5.01
N THR A 54 3.64 -9.08 5.15
CA THR A 54 5.05 -8.74 4.88
C THR A 54 5.66 -7.65 5.80
N GLY A 55 4.99 -7.29 6.90
CA GLY A 55 5.53 -6.39 7.94
C GLY A 55 5.61 -4.91 7.56
N ALA A 56 5.04 -4.51 6.41
CA ALA A 56 5.06 -3.13 5.94
C ALA A 56 3.95 -2.86 4.90
N PHE A 57 3.66 -1.59 4.64
CA PHE A 57 2.65 -1.17 3.67
C PHE A 57 2.92 -1.60 2.21
N LYS A 58 4.15 -2.02 1.90
CA LYS A 58 4.64 -2.16 0.51
C LYS A 58 3.94 -3.26 -0.29
N ILE A 59 3.33 -4.26 0.35
CA ILE A 59 2.49 -5.26 -0.32
C ILE A 59 1.32 -4.62 -1.08
N ARG A 60 0.77 -3.49 -0.59
CA ARG A 60 -0.35 -2.79 -1.23
C ARG A 60 -0.02 -2.38 -2.66
N GLY A 61 1.09 -1.66 -2.82
CA GLY A 61 1.55 -1.18 -4.14
C GLY A 61 2.14 -2.30 -5.00
N ALA A 62 2.89 -3.23 -4.37
CA ALA A 62 3.46 -4.37 -5.09
C ALA A 62 2.36 -5.23 -5.72
N TYR A 63 1.37 -5.66 -4.92
CA TYR A 63 0.24 -6.45 -5.43
C TYR A 63 -0.54 -5.70 -6.50
N HIS A 64 -0.86 -4.41 -6.25
CA HIS A 64 -1.54 -3.59 -7.25
C HIS A 64 -0.78 -3.56 -8.59
N ARG A 65 0.55 -3.40 -8.58
CA ARG A 65 1.32 -3.37 -9.84
C ARG A 65 1.35 -4.73 -10.53
N ILE A 66 1.57 -5.82 -9.78
CA ILE A 66 1.64 -7.19 -10.32
C ILE A 66 0.28 -7.61 -10.88
N LEU A 67 -0.82 -7.25 -10.22
CA LEU A 67 -2.19 -7.52 -10.67
C LEU A 67 -2.50 -6.89 -12.04
N HIS A 68 -1.89 -5.74 -12.36
CA HIS A 68 -2.12 -5.01 -13.61
C HIS A 68 -1.13 -5.39 -14.73
N LEU A 69 -0.29 -6.42 -14.53
CA LEU A 69 0.52 -6.93 -15.63
C LEU A 69 -0.37 -7.60 -16.67
N THR A 70 -0.13 -7.34 -17.96
CA THR A 70 -0.78 -8.11 -19.03
C THR A 70 -0.34 -9.58 -18.97
N PRO A 71 -1.07 -10.51 -19.60
CA PRO A 71 -0.63 -11.91 -19.69
C PRO A 71 0.80 -12.05 -20.26
N GLU A 72 1.15 -11.25 -21.27
CA GLU A 72 2.47 -11.23 -21.89
C GLU A 72 3.55 -10.67 -20.96
N GLU A 73 3.23 -9.62 -20.20
CA GLU A 73 4.13 -9.09 -19.17
C GLU A 73 4.35 -10.10 -18.05
N ARG A 74 3.28 -10.75 -17.58
CA ARG A 74 3.34 -11.77 -16.52
C ARG A 74 4.17 -12.97 -16.95
N ALA A 75 4.06 -13.40 -18.22
CA ALA A 75 4.84 -14.51 -18.77
C ALA A 75 6.36 -14.23 -18.82
N ARG A 76 6.77 -12.96 -18.96
CA ARG A 76 8.19 -12.56 -18.87
C ARG A 76 8.73 -12.52 -17.44
N GLY A 77 7.84 -12.58 -16.44
CA GLY A 77 8.18 -12.42 -15.04
C GLY A 77 8.44 -10.95 -14.65
N ALA A 78 8.71 -10.74 -13.37
CA ALA A 78 9.00 -9.43 -12.80
C ALA A 78 10.35 -9.45 -12.07
N VAL A 79 11.05 -8.31 -12.10
CA VAL A 79 12.28 -8.07 -11.34
C VAL A 79 12.10 -6.82 -10.49
N THR A 80 12.63 -6.85 -9.27
CA THR A 80 12.72 -5.68 -8.40
C THR A 80 14.07 -5.68 -7.68
N TYR A 81 14.51 -4.51 -7.22
CA TYR A 81 15.67 -4.36 -6.36
C TYR A 81 15.22 -3.72 -5.05
N SER A 82 15.68 -4.28 -3.92
CA SER A 82 15.32 -3.75 -2.61
C SER A 82 16.26 -4.27 -1.53
N SER A 83 16.45 -3.46 -0.49
CA SER A 83 17.12 -3.84 0.75
C SER A 83 16.21 -4.58 1.75
N GLY A 84 14.92 -4.80 1.47
CA GLY A 84 14.03 -5.53 2.39
C GLY A 84 12.54 -5.45 2.04
N ASN A 85 11.79 -4.57 2.71
CA ASN A 85 10.31 -4.56 2.69
C ASN A 85 9.68 -4.57 1.28
N HIS A 86 10.32 -3.99 0.26
CA HIS A 86 9.77 -4.05 -1.10
C HIS A 86 9.98 -5.42 -1.76
N ALA A 87 11.14 -6.06 -1.54
CA ALA A 87 11.37 -7.43 -1.99
C ALA A 87 10.33 -8.39 -1.40
N LEU A 88 10.04 -8.30 -0.10
CA LEU A 88 9.01 -9.12 0.53
C LEU A 88 7.62 -8.84 -0.05
N GLY A 89 7.29 -7.57 -0.28
CA GLY A 89 6.02 -7.16 -0.89
C GLY A 89 5.85 -7.72 -2.31
N VAL A 90 6.89 -7.66 -3.15
CA VAL A 90 6.84 -8.19 -4.52
C VAL A 90 6.85 -9.71 -4.53
N ALA A 91 7.65 -10.37 -3.68
CA ALA A 91 7.70 -11.83 -3.62
C ALA A 91 6.38 -12.47 -3.13
N ARG A 92 5.61 -11.75 -2.31
CA ARG A 92 4.30 -12.21 -1.82
C ARG A 92 3.15 -11.96 -2.82
N ALA A 93 3.33 -10.99 -3.71
CA ALA A 93 2.34 -10.53 -4.69
C ALA A 93 2.19 -11.49 -5.87
#